data_AF-A0A2R6NY67-F1
#
_entry.id   AF-A0A2R6NY67-F1
#
_cell.length_a   1.000
_cell.length_b   1.000
_cell.length_c   1.000
_cell.angle_alpha   90.00
_cell.angle_beta   90.00
_cell.angle_gamma   90.00
#
_symmetry.space_group_name_H-M   'P 1'
#
loop_
_entity.id
_entity.type
_entity.pdbx_description
1 polymer ?
#
loop_
_entity_poly.entity_id
_entity_poly.type
_entity_poly.pdbx_seq_one_letter_code
_entity_poly.pdbx_strand_id
1 'polypeptide(L)'
;MFDQDLTEVADHAKTLTELPDEYLADIGPAVKKVALATGAEQYNILQNNGKMAFQHIDHVHFHVIPKPSLNEGLVLSIDDNWPMRKAANEELESTMEKMKARL
;
A
#
# COMPACT_ATOMS: atom_id res chain seq x y z
N MET A 1 13.30 -17.06 -7.08
CA MET A 1 12.98 -15.65 -7.39
C MET A 1 11.47 -15.59 -7.33
N PHE A 2 10.92 -15.20 -6.18
CA PHE A 2 9.48 -15.15 -5.98
C PHE A 2 8.98 -13.89 -6.69
N ASP A 3 8.29 -14.07 -7.81
CA ASP A 3 7.48 -13.01 -8.40
C ASP A 3 6.49 -12.57 -7.32
N GLN A 4 6.59 -11.31 -6.91
CA GLN A 4 5.55 -10.69 -6.12
C GLN A 4 4.35 -10.57 -7.05
N ASP A 5 3.21 -11.16 -6.69
CA ASP A 5 2.00 -11.07 -7.51
C ASP A 5 1.56 -9.61 -7.61
N LEU A 6 1.88 -8.99 -8.76
CA LEU A 6 1.55 -7.61 -9.08
C LEU A 6 0.20 -7.58 -9.79
N THR A 7 -0.70 -6.71 -9.30
CA THR A 7 -1.90 -6.32 -10.07
C THR A 7 -1.63 -4.96 -10.70
N GLU A 8 -1.56 -4.91 -12.03
CA GLU A 8 -1.38 -3.67 -12.82
C GLU A 8 -2.73 -3.06 -13.20
N VAL A 9 -2.78 -1.73 -13.28
CA VAL A 9 -3.93 -0.97 -13.78
C VAL A 9 -3.78 -0.79 -15.29
N ALA A 10 -4.87 -0.86 -16.07
CA ALA A 10 -4.80 -0.78 -17.53
C ALA A 10 -4.47 0.62 -18.06
N ASP A 11 -4.92 1.66 -17.34
CA ASP A 11 -4.63 3.06 -17.67
C ASP A 11 -3.37 3.55 -16.94
N HIS A 12 -2.46 4.17 -17.70
CA HIS A 12 -1.21 4.67 -17.15
C HIS A 12 -1.45 5.88 -16.24
N ALA A 13 -1.43 5.63 -14.93
CA ALA A 13 -1.33 6.66 -13.89
C ALA A 13 -0.02 6.46 -13.13
N LYS A 14 0.75 7.54 -12.91
CA LYS A 14 2.03 7.42 -12.19
C LYS A 14 1.81 7.19 -10.71
N THR A 15 0.88 7.90 -10.10
CA THR A 15 0.55 7.81 -8.68
C THR A 15 -0.94 7.58 -8.48
N LEU A 16 -1.34 7.11 -7.30
CA LEU A 16 -2.73 6.80 -6.98
C LEU A 16 -3.64 8.03 -7.14
N THR A 17 -3.13 9.23 -6.86
CA THR A 17 -3.89 10.49 -7.00
C THR A 17 -4.14 10.91 -8.44
N GLU A 18 -3.43 10.33 -9.41
CA GLU A 18 -3.64 10.55 -10.85
C GLU A 18 -4.60 9.52 -11.44
N LEU A 19 -4.90 8.44 -10.72
CA LEU A 19 -5.78 7.39 -11.19
C LEU A 19 -7.25 7.80 -10.99
N PRO A 20 -8.11 7.73 -12.01
CA PRO A 20 -9.54 7.98 -11.85
C PRO A 20 -10.20 7.02 -10.83
N ASP A 21 -11.08 7.56 -9.98
CA ASP A 21 -11.74 6.82 -8.91
C ASP A 21 -12.53 5.60 -9.40
N GLU A 22 -13.05 5.64 -10.63
CA GLU A 22 -13.82 4.53 -11.22
C GLU A 22 -13.00 3.24 -11.34
N TYR A 23 -11.68 3.34 -11.53
CA TYR A 23 -10.80 2.16 -11.57
C TYR A 23 -10.59 1.55 -10.18
N LEU A 24 -10.62 2.36 -9.12
CA LEU A 24 -10.45 1.86 -7.75
C LEU A 24 -11.57 0.89 -7.35
N ALA A 25 -12.78 1.08 -7.92
CA ALA A 25 -13.92 0.21 -7.69
C ALA A 25 -13.65 -1.24 -8.16
N ASP A 26 -12.89 -1.41 -9.25
CA ASP A 26 -12.54 -2.72 -9.81
C ASP A 26 -11.24 -3.29 -9.19
N ILE A 27 -10.29 -2.42 -8.86
CA ILE A 27 -8.99 -2.81 -8.28
C ILE A 27 -9.17 -3.47 -6.90
N GLY A 28 -10.01 -2.91 -6.02
CA GLY A 28 -10.21 -3.46 -4.67
C GLY A 28 -10.62 -4.95 -4.68
N PRO A 29 -11.68 -5.32 -5.43
CA PRO A 29 -12.05 -6.72 -5.63
C PRO A 29 -10.95 -7.57 -6.30
N ALA A 30 -10.20 -7.03 -7.25
CA ALA A 30 -9.11 -7.75 -7.92
C ALA A 30 -7.98 -8.10 -6.94
N VAL A 31 -7.49 -7.12 -6.16
CA VAL A 31 -6.46 -7.32 -5.13
C VAL A 31 -6.92 -8.37 -4.10
N LYS A 32 -8.18 -8.33 -3.67
CA LYS A 32 -8.75 -9.36 -2.80
C LYS A 32 -8.68 -10.76 -3.42
N LYS A 33 -9.05 -10.91 -4.70
CA LYS A 33 -8.99 -12.21 -5.40
C LYS A 33 -7.56 -12.73 -5.50
N VAL A 34 -6.60 -11.86 -5.81
CA VAL A 34 -5.17 -12.22 -5.85
C VAL A 34 -4.68 -12.65 -4.48
N ALA A 35 -5.00 -11.89 -3.43
CA ALA A 35 -4.65 -12.27 -2.05
C ALA A 35 -5.21 -13.65 -1.67
N LEU A 36 -6.48 -13.94 -1.97
CA LEU A 36 -7.07 -15.25 -1.73
C LEU A 36 -6.38 -16.36 -2.54
N ALA A 37 -6.01 -16.07 -3.80
CA ALA A 37 -5.36 -17.04 -4.68
C ALA A 37 -3.95 -17.44 -4.19
N THR A 38 -3.26 -16.58 -3.44
CA THR A 38 -1.95 -16.91 -2.85
C THR A 38 -2.04 -18.02 -1.81
N GLY A 39 -3.21 -18.22 -1.19
CA GLY A 39 -3.39 -19.14 -0.06
C GLY A 39 -2.66 -18.75 1.23
N ALA A 40 -2.02 -17.58 1.27
CA ALA A 40 -1.28 -17.11 2.43
C ALA A 40 -2.23 -16.65 3.54
N GLU A 41 -2.02 -17.16 4.76
CA GLU A 41 -2.76 -16.70 5.95
C GLU A 41 -2.38 -15.26 6.32
N GLN A 42 -1.11 -14.93 6.19
CA GLN A 42 -0.54 -13.62 6.51
C GLN A 42 0.05 -13.01 5.24
N TYR A 43 -0.34 -11.77 4.95
CA TYR A 43 0.14 -11.03 3.79
C TYR A 43 0.01 -9.52 4.00
N ASN A 44 0.75 -8.75 3.19
CA ASN A 44 0.61 -7.30 3.09
C ASN A 44 0.06 -6.92 1.72
N ILE A 45 -0.71 -5.84 1.67
CA ILE A 45 -1.04 -5.13 0.43
C ILE A 45 -0.26 -3.82 0.47
N LEU A 46 0.55 -3.55 -0.55
CA LEU A 46 1.39 -2.36 -0.63
C LEU A 46 1.21 -1.66 -1.98
N GLN A 47 1.06 -0.34 -1.96
CA GLN A 47 1.10 0.50 -3.14
C GLN A 47 1.93 1.74 -2.80
N ASN A 48 2.90 2.04 -3.66
CA ASN A 48 3.90 3.07 -3.42
C ASN A 48 3.68 4.27 -4.34
N ASN A 49 3.77 5.49 -3.81
CA ASN A 49 3.60 6.74 -4.56
C ASN A 49 4.87 7.61 -4.46
N GLY A 50 5.69 7.58 -5.51
CA GLY A 50 6.95 8.32 -5.64
C GLY A 50 8.20 7.55 -5.19
N LYS A 51 9.36 7.98 -5.69
CA LYS A 51 10.65 7.29 -5.53
C LYS A 51 11.07 7.12 -4.06
N MET A 52 10.86 8.14 -3.22
CA MET A 52 11.18 8.07 -1.78
C MET A 52 10.27 7.11 -1.00
N ALA A 53 9.09 6.81 -1.56
CA ALA A 53 8.17 5.80 -1.04
C ALA A 53 8.40 4.43 -1.70
N PHE A 54 9.59 4.18 -2.27
CA PHE A 54 9.96 2.91 -2.93
C PHE A 54 9.16 2.58 -4.20
N GLN A 55 8.63 3.58 -4.92
CA GLN A 55 8.11 3.37 -6.27
C GLN A 55 9.26 3.36 -7.29
N HIS A 56 9.48 2.20 -7.93
CA HIS A 56 10.52 2.02 -8.96
C HIS A 56 9.99 2.14 -10.38
N ILE A 57 8.73 1.75 -10.61
CA ILE A 57 8.04 1.85 -11.88
C ILE A 57 6.99 2.96 -11.75
N ASP A 58 7.05 3.93 -12.65
CA ASP A 58 6.15 5.10 -12.70
C ASP A 58 4.75 4.73 -13.22
N HIS A 59 4.16 3.66 -12.67
CA HIS A 59 2.81 3.20 -12.94
C HIS A 59 2.23 2.65 -11.63
N VAL A 60 0.97 2.97 -11.30
CA VAL A 60 0.24 2.36 -10.19
C VAL A 60 0.20 0.84 -10.34
N HIS A 61 0.73 0.16 -9.33
CA HIS A 61 0.64 -1.29 -9.16
C HIS A 61 0.44 -1.59 -7.68
N PHE A 62 -0.32 -2.65 -7.40
CA PHE A 62 -0.52 -3.16 -6.05
C PHE A 62 0.29 -4.44 -5.89
N HIS A 63 1.11 -4.47 -4.85
CA HIS A 63 1.78 -5.69 -4.41
C HIS A 63 0.85 -6.45 -3.48
N VAL A 64 0.70 -7.76 -3.72
CA VAL A 64 0.22 -8.71 -2.73
C VAL A 64 1.42 -9.53 -2.26
N ILE A 65 1.80 -9.38 -1.00
CA ILE A 65 3.07 -9.91 -0.48
C ILE A 65 2.78 -10.93 0.64
N PRO A 66 2.82 -12.24 0.34
CA PRO A 66 2.77 -13.28 1.37
C PRO A 66 3.87 -13.13 2.42
N LYS A 67 3.54 -13.39 3.69
CA LYS A 67 4.44 -13.32 4.85
C LYS A 67 4.57 -14.68 5.53
N PRO A 68 5.37 -15.61 4.98
CA PRO A 68 5.46 -16.98 5.51
C PRO A 68 6.27 -17.09 6.82
N SER A 69 7.16 -16.14 7.09
CA SER A 69 8.01 -16.12 8.28
C SER A 69 8.38 -14.69 8.64
N LEU A 70 9.07 -14.45 9.77
CA LEU A 70 9.50 -13.11 10.19
C LEU A 70 10.50 -12.46 9.21
N ASN A 71 11.30 -13.25 8.50
CA ASN A 71 12.41 -12.76 7.68
C ASN A 71 12.11 -12.76 6.17
N GLU A 72 10.91 -13.18 5.76
CA GLU A 72 10.47 -13.27 4.36
C GLU A 72 9.25 -12.35 4.11
N GLY A 73 9.00 -11.98 2.85
CA GLY A 73 7.93 -11.03 2.50
C GLY A 73 8.31 -9.58 2.83
N LEU A 74 7.33 -8.76 3.22
CA LEU A 74 7.60 -7.39 3.69
C LEU A 74 8.13 -7.44 5.13
N VAL A 75 9.39 -7.05 5.33
CA VAL A 75 10.06 -7.11 6.64
C VAL A 75 10.01 -5.74 7.32
N LEU A 76 9.13 -5.62 8.32
CA LEU A 76 9.01 -4.44 9.18
C LEU A 76 9.26 -4.83 10.63
N SER A 77 10.06 -4.02 11.34
CA SER A 77 10.27 -4.13 12.78
C SER A 77 10.09 -2.76 13.43
N ILE A 78 9.47 -2.74 14.61
CA ILE A 78 9.25 -1.51 15.38
C ILE A 78 10.57 -0.83 15.72
N ASP A 79 11.59 -1.63 16.04
CA ASP A 79 12.86 -1.13 16.56
C ASP A 79 13.83 -0.68 15.44
N ASP A 80 13.72 -1.22 14.21
CA ASP A 80 14.71 -0.93 13.16
C ASP A 80 14.17 -0.03 12.04
N ASN A 81 12.93 -0.24 11.58
CA ASN A 81 12.46 0.40 10.34
C ASN A 81 11.02 0.94 10.39
N TRP A 82 10.39 0.91 11.56
CA TRP A 82 9.06 1.50 11.79
C TRP A 82 9.08 2.52 12.93
N PRO A 83 9.58 3.75 12.68
CA PRO A 83 9.80 4.77 13.71
C PRO A 83 8.47 5.38 14.18
N MET A 84 7.76 4.68 15.07
CA MET A 84 6.52 5.17 15.65
C MET A 84 6.76 6.46 16.44
N ARG A 85 5.96 7.49 16.15
CA ARG A 85 5.93 8.72 16.96
C ARG A 85 4.67 8.70 17.82
N LYS A 86 4.84 9.02 19.11
CA LYS A 86 3.71 9.36 19.97
C LYS A 86 3.27 10.78 19.62
N ALA A 87 1.98 10.99 19.44
CA ALA A 87 1.37 12.29 19.22
C ALA A 87 0.38 12.58 20.34
N ALA A 88 0.28 13.84 20.76
CA ALA A 88 -0.75 14.26 21.72
C ALA A 88 -2.12 14.28 21.04
N ASN A 89 -3.20 14.11 21.82
CA ASN A 89 -4.56 14.10 21.27
C ASN A 89 -4.90 15.41 20.54
N GLU A 90 -4.43 16.54 21.08
CA GLU A 90 -4.63 17.87 20.50
C GLU A 90 -3.95 18.00 19.11
N GLU A 91 -2.77 17.39 18.93
CA GLU A 91 -2.04 17.38 17.64
C GLU A 91 -2.77 16.52 16.60
N LEU A 92 -3.31 15.38 17.03
CA LEU A 92 -4.10 14.48 16.19
C LEU A 92 -5.40 15.16 15.74
N GLU A 93 -6.11 15.82 16.65
CA GLU A 93 -7.33 16.57 16.35
C GLU A 93 -7.06 17.72 15.36
N SER A 94 -5.99 18.50 15.58
CA SER A 94 -5.58 19.57 14.66
C SER A 94 -5.27 19.02 13.25
N THR A 95 -4.64 17.85 13.17
CA THR A 95 -4.32 17.21 11.89
C THR A 95 -5.59 16.73 11.18
N MET A 96 -6.51 16.09 11.91
CA MET A 96 -7.79 15.64 11.38
C MET A 96 -8.60 16.81 10.78
N GLU A 97 -8.73 17.93 11.50
CA GLU A 97 -9.49 19.09 11.02
C GLU A 97 -8.88 19.70 9.75
N LYS A 98 -7.54 19.76 9.65
CA LYS A 98 -6.84 20.18 8.42
C LYS A 98 -7.10 19.23 7.25
N MET A 99 -7.20 17.93 7.50
CA MET A 99 -7.49 16.94 6.46
C MET A 99 -8.94 17.04 5.98
N LYS A 100 -9.90 17.15 6.90
CA LYS A 100 -11.33 17.33 6.55
C LYS A 100 -11.57 18.56 5.70
N ALA A 101 -10.88 19.66 5.96
CA ALA A 101 -11.01 20.89 5.17
C ALA A 101 -10.49 20.77 3.71
N ARG A 102 -9.84 19.65 3.36
CA ARG A 102 -9.24 19.39 2.05
C ARG A 102 -9.87 18.21 1.30
N LEU A 103 -10.82 17.52 1.93
CA LEU A 103 -11.64 16.46 1.34
C LEU A 103 -12.99 17.07 0.90
#